data_AF-A0A829PY72-F1
#
_entry.id   AF-A0A829PY72-F1
#
_cell.length_a   1.000
_cell.length_b   1.000
_cell.length_c   1.000
_cell.angle_alpha   90.00
_cell.angle_beta   90.00
_cell.angle_gamma   90.00
#
_symmetry.space_group_name_H-M   'P 1'
#
loop_
_entity.id
_entity.type
_entity.pdbx_description
1 polymer ?
#
loop_
_entity_poly.entity_id
_entity_poly.type
_entity_poly.pdbx_seq_one_letter_code
_entity_poly.pdbx_strand_id
1 'polypeptide(L)'
;MSVVVPEQLMFDGAERERRRLRSEQRPAAAAVVIGGRTLRPTPVFDTYWRFAARRQEVYEARVVGRRGPWTSDPVLQAHRFTNCYRAADRVSQFVIHDVAYAAGQRPAELIFRILLFKLFNRIDTWQLLVGELGTPTLAGFDPNRYSAILDDAFAQGRRLYSAAYVMPSPPFGAVRKHLNHLRLLDYMLNDGIGDKLINASTMREAFETIKSYPGMGDFLAFQFLIDINYSTALDFDEMEFVVAGPARARWHPQVLRSAELRA
;
A
#
# COMPACT_ATOMS: atom_id res chain seq x y z
N MET A 1 21.14 -16.54 49.26
CA MET A 1 21.56 -16.28 47.87
C MET A 1 20.52 -15.38 47.23
N SER A 2 20.82 -14.09 47.21
CA SER A 2 19.90 -13.03 46.84
C SER A 2 19.95 -12.80 45.33
N VAL A 3 18.78 -12.79 44.70
CA VAL A 3 18.61 -12.54 43.27
C VAL A 3 18.82 -11.05 43.01
N VAL A 4 19.84 -10.73 42.23
CA VAL A 4 20.10 -9.38 41.71
C VAL A 4 19.14 -9.14 40.54
N VAL A 5 18.27 -8.14 40.67
CA VAL A 5 17.42 -7.65 39.59
C VAL A 5 18.19 -6.57 38.81
N PRO A 6 18.26 -6.62 37.46
CA PRO A 6 18.98 -5.62 36.67
C PRO A 6 18.37 -4.22 36.76
N GLU A 7 19.23 -3.24 36.98
CA GLU A 7 18.95 -1.81 37.12
C GLU A 7 18.64 -1.15 35.75
N GLN A 8 17.50 -1.51 35.13
CA GLN A 8 17.05 -0.91 33.85
C GLN A 8 15.57 -0.49 33.81
N LEU A 9 14.99 -0.18 34.97
CA LEU A 9 13.64 0.39 35.09
C LEU A 9 13.62 1.56 36.09
N MET A 10 14.51 2.53 35.90
CA MET A 10 14.39 3.85 36.50
C MET A 10 14.36 4.88 35.36
N PHE A 11 13.19 5.00 34.72
CA PHE A 11 12.91 6.12 33.82
C PHE A 11 12.67 7.36 34.65
N ASP A 12 13.59 8.30 34.53
CA ASP A 12 13.69 9.56 35.27
C ASP A 12 12.36 10.34 35.29
N GLY A 13 11.70 10.35 36.46
CA GLY A 13 10.40 10.99 36.67
C GLY A 13 10.44 12.51 36.41
N ALA A 14 11.62 13.12 36.57
CA ALA A 14 11.82 14.55 36.33
C ALA A 14 11.72 14.92 34.84
N GLU A 15 12.09 14.01 33.93
CA GLU A 15 12.02 14.25 32.48
C GLU A 15 10.60 14.10 31.95
N ARG A 16 9.81 13.17 32.52
CA ARG A 16 8.36 13.05 32.27
C ARG A 16 7.61 14.29 32.74
N GLU A 17 7.92 14.79 33.93
CA GLU A 17 7.29 15.99 34.49
C GLU A 17 7.64 17.24 33.65
N ARG A 18 8.91 17.39 33.23
CA ARG A 18 9.32 18.49 32.33
C ARG A 18 8.68 18.40 30.94
N ARG A 19 8.48 17.19 30.39
CA ARG A 19 7.77 16.98 29.12
C ARG A 19 6.28 17.27 29.25
N ARG A 20 5.69 16.91 30.39
CA ARG A 20 4.28 17.17 30.72
C ARG A 20 4.02 18.66 30.89
N LEU A 21 4.85 19.37 31.64
CA LEU A 21 4.80 20.82 31.83
C LEU A 21 5.05 21.60 30.52
N ARG A 22 5.95 21.12 29.64
CA ARG A 22 6.11 21.68 28.27
C ARG A 22 4.94 21.37 27.33
N SER A 23 4.22 20.27 27.55
CA SER A 23 3.02 19.93 26.78
C SER A 23 1.80 20.74 27.23
N GLU A 24 1.75 21.14 28.50
CA GLU A 24 0.67 21.95 29.09
C GLU A 24 0.76 23.44 28.72
N GLN A 25 1.92 23.93 28.25
CA GLN A 25 2.12 25.34 27.88
C GLN A 25 2.02 25.64 26.38
N ARG A 26 1.66 24.67 25.53
CA ARG A 26 1.44 24.96 24.12
C ARG A 26 0.03 25.50 23.91
N PRO A 27 -0.13 26.67 23.24
CA PRO A 27 -1.46 27.18 22.95
C PRO A 27 -2.24 26.12 22.19
N ALA A 28 -3.49 25.89 22.61
CA ALA A 28 -4.39 24.99 21.91
C ALA A 28 -4.37 25.37 20.43
N ALA A 29 -4.05 24.41 19.56
CA ALA A 29 -4.01 24.65 18.13
C ALA A 29 -5.36 25.23 17.71
N ALA A 30 -5.32 26.36 17.00
CA ALA A 30 -6.52 27.05 16.55
C ALA A 30 -7.41 26.09 15.76
N ALA A 31 -8.73 26.25 15.89
CA ALA A 31 -9.65 25.47 15.09
C ALA A 31 -9.38 25.71 13.60
N VAL A 32 -9.32 24.64 12.82
CA VAL A 32 -9.04 24.68 11.37
C VAL A 32 -10.32 24.29 10.64
N VAL A 33 -10.67 25.03 9.60
CA VAL A 33 -11.83 24.70 8.75
C VAL A 33 -11.34 23.94 7.52
N ILE A 34 -11.79 22.69 7.36
CA ILE A 34 -11.47 21.84 6.21
C ILE A 34 -12.78 21.31 5.63
N GLY A 35 -13.04 21.60 4.34
CA GLY A 35 -14.27 21.15 3.66
C GLY A 35 -15.55 21.57 4.38
N GLY A 36 -15.59 22.79 4.93
CA GLY A 36 -16.73 23.31 5.70
C GLY A 36 -16.86 22.76 7.13
N ARG A 37 -15.94 21.89 7.58
CA ARG A 37 -15.94 21.33 8.93
C ARG A 37 -14.89 22.00 9.80
N THR A 38 -15.31 22.45 10.99
CA THR A 38 -14.41 22.99 12.00
C THR A 38 -13.81 21.85 12.81
N LEU A 39 -12.49 21.67 12.70
CA LEU A 39 -11.71 20.65 13.38
C LEU A 39 -10.83 21.29 14.45
N ARG A 40 -10.75 20.66 15.62
CA ARG A 40 -9.82 21.06 16.69
C ARG A 40 -8.63 20.10 16.69
N PRO A 41 -7.43 20.55 16.25
CA PRO A 41 -6.28 19.67 16.19
C PRO A 41 -5.91 19.15 17.57
N THR A 42 -5.73 17.84 17.70
CA THR A 42 -5.18 17.23 18.91
C THR A 42 -3.65 17.24 18.85
N PRO A 43 -2.95 17.09 19.98
CA PRO A 43 -1.50 16.88 19.98
C PRO A 43 -1.06 15.71 19.09
N VAL A 44 -1.91 14.68 18.93
CA VAL A 44 -1.66 13.54 18.04
C VAL A 44 -1.75 13.95 16.57
N PHE A 45 -2.75 14.76 16.19
CA PHE A 45 -2.88 15.28 14.82
C PHE A 45 -1.64 16.08 14.40
N ASP A 46 -1.20 16.99 15.26
CA ASP A 46 -0.02 17.82 15.05
C ASP A 46 1.28 16.99 15.00
N THR A 47 1.36 15.94 15.82
CA THR A 47 2.49 15.00 15.78
C THR A 47 2.52 14.18 14.48
N TYR A 48 1.37 13.74 13.97
CA TYR A 48 1.27 13.03 12.70
C TYR A 48 1.82 13.87 11.54
N TRP A 49 1.40 15.14 11.42
CA TRP A 49 1.85 15.99 10.32
C TRP A 49 3.33 16.33 10.38
N ARG A 50 3.87 16.58 11.58
CA ARG A 50 5.33 16.72 11.75
C ARG A 50 6.08 15.46 11.36
N PHE A 51 5.57 14.29 11.76
CA PHE A 51 6.18 13.02 11.41
C PHE A 51 6.14 12.77 9.88
N ALA A 52 5.01 13.10 9.23
CA ALA A 52 4.89 13.04 7.77
C ALA A 52 5.90 13.97 7.06
N ALA A 53 6.03 15.22 7.52
CA ALA A 53 6.99 16.19 6.97
C ALA A 53 8.44 15.72 7.12
N ARG A 54 8.85 15.26 8.31
CA ARG A 54 10.22 14.76 8.55
C ARG A 54 10.57 13.54 7.71
N ARG A 55 9.61 12.66 7.43
CA ARG A 55 9.83 11.53 6.51
C ARG A 55 10.05 11.99 5.08
N GLN A 56 9.29 13.00 4.65
CA GLN A 56 9.43 13.60 3.34
C GLN A 56 10.79 14.27 3.18
N GLU A 57 11.26 15.01 4.19
CA GLU A 57 12.61 15.61 4.21
C GLU A 57 13.71 14.54 4.08
N VAL A 58 13.57 13.40 4.77
CA VAL A 58 14.51 12.27 4.64
C VAL A 58 14.51 11.71 3.21
N TYR A 59 13.33 11.56 2.60
CA TYR A 59 13.21 11.12 1.21
C TYR A 59 13.89 12.10 0.24
N GLU A 60 13.58 13.40 0.35
CA GLU A 60 14.15 14.45 -0.51
C GLU A 60 15.67 14.53 -0.38
N ALA A 61 16.20 14.46 0.85
CA ALA A 61 17.65 14.44 1.09
C ALA A 61 18.35 13.26 0.40
N ARG A 62 17.70 12.09 0.34
CA ARG A 62 18.20 10.92 -0.41
C ARG A 62 18.17 11.16 -1.91
N VAL A 63 17.06 11.72 -2.43
CA VAL A 63 16.89 11.99 -3.87
C VAL A 63 17.98 12.94 -4.38
N VAL A 64 18.35 13.97 -3.62
CA VAL A 64 19.44 14.90 -4.00
C VAL A 64 20.85 14.38 -3.66
N GLY A 65 20.99 13.12 -3.26
CA GLY A 65 22.29 12.48 -3.01
C GLY A 65 23.04 12.97 -1.77
N ARG A 66 22.35 13.60 -0.79
CA ARG A 66 23.01 14.01 0.46
C ARG A 66 23.52 12.79 1.23
N ARG A 67 24.72 12.91 1.80
CA ARG A 67 25.29 11.89 2.69
C ARG A 67 24.55 11.89 4.02
N GLY A 68 24.31 10.69 4.56
CA GLY A 68 23.61 10.52 5.83
C GLY A 68 24.45 10.89 7.06
N PRO A 69 23.83 10.89 8.26
CA PRO A 69 22.43 10.56 8.52
C PRO A 69 21.46 11.67 8.05
N TRP A 70 20.33 11.29 7.44
CA TRP A 70 19.36 12.25 6.88
C TRP A 70 18.40 12.86 7.91
N THR A 71 18.42 12.36 9.14
CA THR A 71 17.61 12.85 10.25
C THR A 71 18.26 12.46 11.57
N SER A 72 18.01 13.21 12.63
CA SER A 72 18.38 12.87 14.00
C SER A 72 17.25 12.16 14.77
N ASP A 73 16.10 11.92 14.13
CA ASP A 73 14.96 11.25 14.75
C ASP A 73 15.22 9.73 14.84
N PRO A 74 15.33 9.15 16.06
CA PRO A 74 15.70 7.75 16.23
C PRO A 74 14.65 6.79 15.66
N VAL A 75 13.37 7.20 15.62
CA VAL A 75 12.29 6.38 15.05
C VAL A 75 12.45 6.27 13.54
N LEU A 76 12.77 7.39 12.87
CA LEU A 76 12.98 7.43 11.42
C LEU A 76 14.30 6.77 10.99
N GLN A 77 15.28 6.66 11.89
CA GLN A 77 16.50 5.90 11.65
C GLN A 77 16.30 4.39 11.82
N ALA A 78 15.55 3.97 12.84
CA ALA A 78 15.39 2.57 13.21
C ALA A 78 14.33 1.82 12.39
N HIS A 79 13.33 2.52 11.85
CA HIS A 79 12.17 1.90 11.20
C HIS A 79 11.96 2.37 9.76
N ARG A 80 11.27 1.54 8.99
CA ARG A 80 10.85 1.85 7.62
C ARG A 80 9.40 2.28 7.60
N PHE A 81 9.12 3.34 6.85
CA PHE A 81 7.78 3.86 6.63
C PHE A 81 7.55 4.02 5.12
N THR A 82 6.29 3.98 4.69
CA THR A 82 5.91 4.25 3.30
C THR A 82 6.23 5.69 2.91
N ASN A 83 6.53 5.98 1.66
CA ASN A 83 6.71 7.37 1.26
C ASN A 83 5.39 8.15 1.33
N CYS A 84 5.46 9.49 1.31
CA CYS A 84 4.26 10.33 1.21
C CYS A 84 3.61 10.18 -0.16
N TYR A 85 4.42 10.10 -1.22
CA TYR A 85 3.99 9.74 -2.55
C TYR A 85 4.12 8.23 -2.73
N ARG A 86 2.99 7.55 -2.98
CA ARG A 86 3.00 6.10 -3.20
C ARG A 86 3.90 5.74 -4.38
N ALA A 87 3.87 6.53 -5.46
CA ALA A 87 4.73 6.30 -6.62
C ALA A 87 6.20 6.14 -6.24
N ALA A 88 6.70 6.82 -5.19
CA ALA A 88 8.08 6.73 -4.74
C ALA A 88 8.45 5.41 -4.02
N ASP A 89 7.47 4.58 -3.66
CA ASP A 89 7.74 3.28 -3.05
C ASP A 89 8.41 2.33 -4.06
N ARG A 90 9.40 1.56 -3.59
CA ARG A 90 10.19 0.63 -4.43
C ARG A 90 9.33 -0.29 -5.31
N VAL A 91 8.23 -0.81 -4.76
CA VAL A 91 7.34 -1.72 -5.50
C VAL A 91 6.54 -0.94 -6.55
N SER A 92 6.05 0.26 -6.23
CA SER A 92 5.34 1.10 -7.20
C SER A 92 6.26 1.57 -8.33
N GLN A 93 7.50 1.98 -8.02
CA GLN A 93 8.51 2.29 -9.04
C GLN A 93 8.75 1.10 -10.00
N PHE A 94 8.85 -0.11 -9.46
CA PHE A 94 8.99 -1.31 -10.28
C PHE A 94 7.75 -1.59 -11.14
N VAL A 95 6.54 -1.40 -10.60
CA VAL A 95 5.30 -1.55 -11.40
C VAL A 95 5.26 -0.55 -12.53
N ILE A 96 5.61 0.71 -12.26
CA ILE A 96 5.65 1.75 -13.28
C ILE A 96 6.68 1.35 -14.35
N HIS A 97 7.95 1.23 -13.98
CA HIS A 97 9.04 1.04 -14.93
C HIS A 97 9.05 -0.34 -15.61
N ASP A 98 9.04 -1.41 -14.83
CA ASP A 98 9.36 -2.77 -15.28
C ASP A 98 8.11 -3.63 -15.60
N VAL A 99 6.91 -3.15 -15.27
CA VAL A 99 5.64 -3.85 -15.55
C VAL A 99 4.81 -3.08 -16.57
N ALA A 100 4.47 -1.82 -16.30
CA ALA A 100 3.63 -1.01 -17.17
C ALA A 100 4.39 -0.58 -18.44
N TYR A 101 5.54 0.09 -18.28
CA TYR A 101 6.29 0.69 -19.39
C TYR A 101 7.29 -0.25 -20.08
N ALA A 102 7.37 -1.52 -19.69
CA ALA A 102 8.36 -2.47 -20.22
C ALA A 102 8.06 -3.03 -21.64
N ALA A 103 6.82 -2.95 -22.12
CA ALA A 103 6.41 -3.56 -23.40
C ALA A 103 5.21 -2.83 -24.05
N GLY A 104 4.37 -3.54 -24.80
CA GLY A 104 3.27 -2.94 -25.57
C GLY A 104 2.36 -2.05 -24.72
N GLN A 105 2.13 -0.82 -25.19
CA GLN A 105 1.44 0.26 -24.46
C GLN A 105 -0.07 0.33 -24.73
N ARG A 106 -0.67 -0.68 -25.37
CA ARG A 106 -2.13 -0.73 -25.51
C ARG A 106 -2.76 -0.76 -24.12
N PRO A 107 -3.81 0.04 -23.83
CA PRO A 107 -4.42 0.10 -22.50
C PRO A 107 -4.78 -1.27 -21.90
N ALA A 108 -5.33 -2.18 -22.70
CA ALA A 108 -5.64 -3.54 -22.27
C ALA A 108 -4.39 -4.32 -21.81
N GLU A 109 -3.26 -4.17 -22.50
CA GLU A 109 -1.99 -4.83 -22.14
C GLU A 109 -1.41 -4.26 -20.83
N LEU A 110 -1.53 -2.95 -20.62
CA LEU A 110 -1.12 -2.28 -19.39
C LEU A 110 -1.94 -2.78 -18.21
N ILE A 111 -3.28 -2.74 -18.34
CA ILE A 111 -4.22 -3.23 -17.31
C ILE A 111 -3.90 -4.69 -16.97
N PHE A 112 -3.74 -5.55 -17.97
CA PHE A 112 -3.38 -6.95 -17.77
C PHE A 112 -2.08 -7.13 -16.97
N ARG A 113 -0.98 -6.53 -17.41
CA ARG A 113 0.32 -6.71 -16.75
C ARG A 113 0.31 -6.21 -15.31
N ILE A 114 -0.35 -5.06 -15.09
CA ILE A 114 -0.48 -4.48 -13.76
C ILE A 114 -1.32 -5.38 -12.87
N LEU A 115 -2.50 -5.83 -13.32
CA LEU A 115 -3.33 -6.77 -12.55
C LEU A 115 -2.56 -8.06 -12.22
N LEU A 116 -1.88 -8.66 -13.21
CA LEU A 116 -1.07 -9.87 -13.04
C LEU A 116 0.00 -9.67 -11.97
N PHE A 117 0.78 -8.58 -12.05
CA PHE A 117 1.78 -8.27 -11.02
C PHE A 117 1.13 -8.13 -9.64
N LYS A 118 0.02 -7.42 -9.57
CA LYS A 118 -0.63 -7.04 -8.30
C LYS A 118 -1.30 -8.19 -7.56
N LEU A 119 -1.63 -9.29 -8.23
CA LEU A 119 -2.06 -10.54 -7.57
C LEU A 119 -1.00 -11.10 -6.61
N PHE A 120 0.28 -10.99 -6.98
CA PHE A 120 1.41 -11.47 -6.18
C PHE A 120 2.09 -10.34 -5.39
N ASN A 121 2.04 -9.12 -5.94
CA ASN A 121 2.62 -7.89 -5.44
C ASN A 121 4.07 -8.09 -4.97
N ARG A 122 4.87 -8.79 -5.79
CA ARG A 122 6.26 -9.13 -5.51
C ARG A 122 7.11 -9.15 -6.77
N ILE A 123 8.22 -8.41 -6.71
CA ILE A 123 9.20 -8.27 -7.80
C ILE A 123 9.76 -9.63 -8.25
N ASP A 124 10.23 -10.46 -7.32
CA ASP A 124 10.86 -11.75 -7.66
C ASP A 124 9.89 -12.70 -8.40
N THR A 125 8.60 -12.66 -8.06
CA THR A 125 7.58 -13.47 -8.75
C THR A 125 7.37 -12.98 -10.18
N TRP A 126 7.36 -11.67 -10.39
CA TRP A 126 7.29 -11.10 -11.73
C TRP A 126 8.53 -11.44 -12.56
N GLN A 127 9.73 -11.30 -11.98
CA GLN A 127 10.99 -11.62 -12.66
C GLN A 127 11.09 -13.10 -13.02
N LEU A 128 10.57 -14.00 -12.17
CA LEU A 128 10.44 -15.42 -12.51
C LEU A 128 9.57 -15.62 -13.76
N LEU A 129 8.37 -15.03 -13.78
CA LEU A 129 7.47 -15.16 -14.93
C LEU A 129 8.11 -14.59 -16.21
N VAL A 130 8.77 -13.44 -16.11
CA VAL A 130 9.50 -12.84 -17.24
C VAL A 130 10.64 -13.74 -17.72
N GLY A 131 11.39 -14.38 -16.81
CA GLY A 131 12.47 -15.28 -17.17
C GLY A 131 12.01 -16.52 -17.93
N GLU A 132 10.85 -17.06 -17.56
CA GLU A 132 10.30 -18.29 -18.17
C GLU A 132 9.45 -18.04 -19.43
N LEU A 133 8.82 -16.87 -19.52
CA LEU A 133 7.81 -16.58 -20.55
C LEU A 133 8.17 -15.41 -21.48
N GLY A 134 9.23 -14.66 -21.16
CA GLY A 134 9.39 -13.29 -21.64
C GLY A 134 8.37 -12.36 -20.98
N THR A 135 8.33 -11.09 -21.40
CA THR A 135 7.36 -10.13 -20.86
C THR A 135 5.92 -10.62 -21.08
N PRO A 136 5.12 -10.80 -20.02
CA PRO A 136 3.74 -11.26 -20.14
C PRO A 136 2.93 -10.38 -21.11
N THR A 137 2.19 -11.01 -22.01
CA THR A 137 1.24 -10.35 -22.92
C THR A 137 -0.14 -10.96 -22.75
N LEU A 138 -1.18 -10.18 -23.07
CA LEU A 138 -2.56 -10.67 -23.06
C LEU A 138 -2.73 -11.93 -23.91
N ALA A 139 -2.22 -11.91 -25.14
CA ALA A 139 -2.34 -13.03 -26.07
C ALA A 139 -1.59 -14.29 -25.61
N GLY A 140 -0.54 -14.13 -24.79
CA GLY A 140 0.24 -15.23 -24.23
C GLY A 140 -0.20 -15.68 -22.85
N PHE A 141 -1.28 -15.11 -22.30
CA PHE A 141 -1.75 -15.45 -20.98
C PHE A 141 -2.52 -16.77 -20.97
N ASP A 142 -2.03 -17.73 -20.19
CA ASP A 142 -2.67 -19.02 -19.93
C ASP A 142 -2.53 -19.32 -18.42
N PRO A 143 -3.63 -19.35 -17.65
CA PRO A 143 -3.58 -19.61 -16.21
C PRO A 143 -2.87 -20.91 -15.82
N ASN A 144 -3.00 -21.99 -16.61
CA ASN A 144 -2.39 -23.27 -16.30
C ASN A 144 -0.88 -23.25 -16.58
N ARG A 145 -0.47 -22.66 -17.71
CA ARG A 145 0.96 -22.48 -18.02
C ARG A 145 1.68 -21.65 -16.96
N TYR A 146 1.06 -20.55 -16.53
CA TYR A 146 1.61 -19.70 -15.48
C TYR A 146 1.60 -20.44 -14.13
N SER A 147 0.56 -21.22 -13.83
CA SER A 147 0.50 -22.01 -12.59
C SER A 147 1.62 -23.03 -12.51
N ALA A 148 1.95 -23.73 -13.60
CA ALA A 148 3.03 -24.73 -13.60
C ALA A 148 4.38 -24.12 -13.16
N ILE A 149 4.74 -22.96 -13.70
CA ILE A 149 5.96 -22.23 -13.30
C ILE A 149 5.93 -21.86 -11.80
N LEU A 150 4.77 -21.41 -11.32
CA LEU A 150 4.59 -21.02 -9.92
C LEU A 150 4.57 -22.23 -8.97
N ASP A 151 4.04 -23.36 -9.42
CA ASP A 151 4.03 -24.63 -8.69
C ASP A 151 5.47 -25.15 -8.50
N ASP A 152 6.29 -25.12 -9.54
CA ASP A 152 7.70 -25.52 -9.47
C ASP A 152 8.49 -24.62 -8.52
N ALA A 153 8.33 -23.30 -8.64
CA ALA A 153 8.96 -22.34 -7.73
C ALA A 153 8.51 -22.56 -6.28
N PHE A 154 7.22 -22.80 -6.06
CA PHE A 154 6.68 -23.09 -4.73
C PHE A 154 7.22 -24.40 -4.16
N ALA A 155 7.33 -25.46 -4.97
CA ALA A 155 7.90 -26.75 -4.57
C ALA A 155 9.37 -26.63 -4.16
N GLN A 156 10.11 -25.68 -4.75
CA GLN A 156 11.48 -25.33 -4.37
C GLN A 156 11.57 -24.40 -3.14
N GLY A 157 10.46 -24.15 -2.45
CA GLY A 157 10.42 -23.29 -1.26
C GLY A 157 10.47 -21.79 -1.55
N ARG A 158 10.33 -21.37 -2.82
CA ARG A 158 10.25 -19.94 -3.15
C ARG A 158 8.89 -19.41 -2.70
N ARG A 159 8.93 -18.31 -1.95
CA ARG A 159 7.72 -17.56 -1.60
C ARG A 159 7.21 -16.84 -2.87
N LEU A 160 5.91 -16.88 -3.14
CA LEU A 160 5.31 -16.19 -4.30
C LEU A 160 4.66 -14.84 -3.95
N TYR A 161 4.38 -14.59 -2.67
CA TYR A 161 3.69 -13.39 -2.20
C TYR A 161 4.57 -12.61 -1.21
N SER A 162 4.25 -11.33 -1.02
CA SER A 162 4.81 -10.51 0.07
C SER A 162 4.03 -10.73 1.38
N ALA A 163 4.74 -10.76 2.52
CA ALA A 163 4.10 -10.88 3.84
C ALA A 163 3.27 -9.64 4.24
N ALA A 164 3.61 -8.47 3.70
CA ALA A 164 2.92 -7.21 4.01
C ALA A 164 1.66 -6.98 3.13
N TYR A 165 1.46 -7.80 2.09
CA TYR A 165 0.36 -7.66 1.14
C TYR A 165 -0.51 -8.91 1.16
N VAL A 166 -1.59 -8.87 1.94
CA VAL A 166 -2.49 -10.01 2.08
C VAL A 166 -3.49 -10.01 0.93
N MET A 167 -3.33 -10.98 0.03
CA MET A 167 -4.27 -11.25 -1.05
C MET A 167 -5.16 -12.45 -0.65
N PRO A 168 -6.47 -12.28 -0.38
CA PRO A 168 -7.37 -13.39 -0.09
C PRO A 168 -7.45 -14.36 -1.28
N SER A 169 -7.52 -15.67 -1.02
CA SER A 169 -7.73 -16.64 -2.10
C SER A 169 -9.17 -16.50 -2.64
N PRO A 170 -9.36 -16.21 -3.93
CA PRO A 170 -10.69 -16.17 -4.52
C PRO A 170 -11.21 -17.62 -4.71
N PRO A 171 -12.54 -17.82 -4.73
CA PRO A 171 -13.15 -19.15 -4.66
C PRO A 171 -13.26 -19.83 -6.04
N PHE A 172 -12.14 -20.08 -6.72
CA PHE A 172 -12.09 -20.72 -8.05
C PHE A 172 -11.76 -22.23 -8.02
N GLY A 173 -11.91 -22.87 -6.86
CA GLY A 173 -11.87 -24.32 -6.70
C GLY A 173 -10.51 -25.01 -6.86
N ALA A 174 -9.42 -24.27 -7.14
CA ALA A 174 -8.09 -24.86 -7.18
C ALA A 174 -7.54 -25.10 -5.77
N VAL A 175 -6.80 -26.21 -5.59
CA VAL A 175 -6.08 -26.52 -4.35
C VAL A 175 -5.02 -25.46 -4.05
N ARG A 176 -4.34 -24.99 -5.10
CA ARG A 176 -3.26 -24.01 -4.99
C ARG A 176 -3.81 -22.58 -5.14
N LYS A 177 -3.46 -21.74 -4.18
CA LYS A 177 -3.89 -20.34 -4.12
C LYS A 177 -3.50 -19.52 -5.36
N HIS A 178 -2.30 -19.71 -5.91
CA HIS A 178 -1.86 -18.98 -7.10
C HIS A 178 -2.68 -19.32 -8.34
N LEU A 179 -3.10 -20.57 -8.52
CA LEU A 179 -4.01 -20.92 -9.61
C LEU A 179 -5.38 -20.23 -9.45
N ASN A 180 -5.90 -20.12 -8.22
CA ASN A 180 -7.14 -19.37 -7.99
C ASN A 180 -7.00 -17.89 -8.36
N HIS A 181 -5.85 -17.25 -8.08
CA HIS A 181 -5.61 -15.87 -8.50
C HIS A 181 -5.48 -15.73 -10.02
N LEU A 182 -4.79 -16.66 -10.69
CA LEU A 182 -4.68 -16.63 -12.15
C LEU A 182 -6.05 -16.84 -12.82
N ARG A 183 -6.91 -17.70 -12.26
CA ARG A 183 -8.31 -17.87 -12.69
C ARG A 183 -9.16 -16.64 -12.43
N LEU A 184 -8.92 -15.91 -11.34
CA LEU A 184 -9.57 -14.63 -11.10
C LEU A 184 -9.19 -13.62 -12.20
N LEU A 185 -7.91 -13.52 -12.55
CA LEU A 185 -7.49 -12.64 -13.64
C LEU A 185 -8.12 -13.05 -14.97
N ASP A 186 -8.11 -14.34 -15.29
CA ASP A 186 -8.78 -14.87 -16.49
C ASP A 186 -10.28 -14.52 -16.52
N TYR A 187 -10.97 -14.68 -15.39
CA TYR A 187 -12.36 -14.25 -15.25
C TYR A 187 -12.54 -12.73 -15.47
N MET A 188 -11.69 -11.90 -14.87
CA MET A 188 -11.73 -10.43 -15.05
C MET A 188 -11.50 -10.02 -16.51
N LEU A 189 -10.56 -10.68 -17.20
CA LEU A 189 -10.26 -10.44 -18.61
C LEU A 189 -11.43 -10.83 -19.51
N ASN A 190 -12.00 -12.02 -19.31
CA ASN A 190 -13.15 -12.51 -20.07
C ASN A 190 -14.43 -11.69 -19.83
N ASP A 191 -14.57 -11.13 -18.63
CA ASP A 191 -15.65 -10.19 -18.28
C ASP A 191 -15.42 -8.76 -18.83
N GLY A 192 -14.30 -8.52 -19.53
CA GLY A 192 -14.03 -7.26 -20.20
C GLY A 192 -13.59 -6.13 -19.27
N ILE A 193 -12.87 -6.44 -18.18
CA ILE A 193 -12.42 -5.42 -17.22
C ILE A 193 -11.66 -4.27 -17.89
N GLY A 194 -10.85 -4.56 -18.91
CA GLY A 194 -10.09 -3.55 -19.64
C GLY A 194 -11.00 -2.46 -20.19
N ASP A 195 -12.03 -2.85 -20.94
CA ASP A 195 -12.98 -1.91 -21.54
C ASP A 195 -13.83 -1.22 -20.48
N LYS A 196 -14.24 -1.92 -19.41
CA LYS A 196 -15.00 -1.30 -18.31
C LYS A 196 -14.19 -0.20 -17.62
N LEU A 197 -12.90 -0.39 -17.41
CA LEU A 197 -12.03 0.62 -16.78
C LEU A 197 -11.75 1.79 -17.72
N ILE A 198 -11.47 1.52 -19.00
CA ILE A 198 -11.19 2.56 -20.01
C ILE A 198 -12.41 3.48 -20.21
N ASN A 199 -13.62 2.91 -20.15
CA ASN A 199 -14.85 3.67 -20.36
C ASN A 199 -15.45 4.25 -19.06
N ALA A 200 -14.81 4.04 -17.91
CA ALA A 200 -15.28 4.61 -16.65
C ALA A 200 -15.20 6.14 -16.69
N SER A 201 -16.30 6.81 -16.37
CA SER A 201 -16.37 8.28 -16.40
C SER A 201 -15.76 8.94 -15.17
N THR A 202 -15.56 8.16 -14.09
CA THR A 202 -14.99 8.63 -12.83
C THR A 202 -14.07 7.58 -12.22
N MET A 203 -13.11 8.04 -11.42
CA MET A 203 -12.22 7.18 -10.64
C MET A 203 -13.00 6.29 -9.66
N ARG A 204 -14.13 6.78 -9.14
CA ARG A 204 -15.03 6.02 -8.28
C ARG A 204 -15.69 4.85 -9.03
N GLU A 205 -16.12 5.07 -10.26
CA GLU A 205 -16.71 4.03 -11.10
C GLU A 205 -15.68 2.95 -11.44
N ALA A 206 -14.46 3.35 -11.79
CA ALA A 206 -13.34 2.43 -12.00
C ALA A 206 -13.04 1.62 -10.72
N PHE A 207 -13.07 2.27 -9.55
CA PHE A 207 -12.91 1.60 -8.25
C PHE A 207 -14.00 0.56 -8.00
N GLU A 208 -15.29 0.91 -8.13
CA GLU A 208 -16.39 -0.01 -7.89
C GLU A 208 -16.38 -1.18 -8.90
N THR A 209 -15.91 -0.93 -10.13
CA THR A 209 -15.67 -1.98 -11.14
C THR A 209 -14.64 -3.01 -10.65
N ILE A 210 -13.48 -2.59 -10.15
CA ILE A 210 -12.48 -3.54 -9.64
C ILE A 210 -13.02 -4.25 -8.38
N LYS A 211 -13.72 -3.51 -7.52
CA LYS A 211 -14.26 -4.02 -6.26
C LYS A 211 -15.34 -5.08 -6.44
N SER A 212 -16.08 -5.07 -7.55
CA SER A 212 -17.14 -6.07 -7.79
C SER A 212 -16.60 -7.48 -8.00
N TYR A 213 -15.29 -7.65 -8.23
CA TYR A 213 -14.69 -8.96 -8.44
C TYR A 213 -14.42 -9.73 -7.13
N PRO A 214 -14.50 -11.08 -7.14
CA PRO A 214 -14.29 -11.88 -5.94
C PRO A 214 -12.94 -11.63 -5.26
N GLY A 215 -12.97 -11.32 -3.96
CA GLY A 215 -11.77 -11.07 -3.16
C GLY A 215 -11.18 -9.65 -3.30
N MET A 216 -11.74 -8.79 -4.15
CA MET A 216 -11.31 -7.40 -4.32
C MET A 216 -12.03 -6.46 -3.36
N GLY A 217 -11.76 -6.58 -2.06
CA GLY A 217 -12.27 -5.63 -1.07
C GLY A 217 -11.72 -4.21 -1.27
N ASP A 218 -12.30 -3.23 -0.55
CA ASP A 218 -12.00 -1.78 -0.67
C ASP A 218 -10.50 -1.46 -0.77
N PHE A 219 -9.68 -2.10 0.07
CA PHE A 219 -8.24 -1.88 0.04
C PHE A 219 -7.63 -2.30 -1.29
N LEU A 220 -7.85 -3.55 -1.70
CA LEU A 220 -7.19 -4.13 -2.87
C LEU A 220 -7.65 -3.47 -4.16
N ALA A 221 -8.96 -3.21 -4.28
CA ALA A 221 -9.53 -2.50 -5.41
C ALA A 221 -8.89 -1.11 -5.58
N PHE A 222 -8.73 -0.36 -4.48
CA PHE A 222 -8.05 0.94 -4.54
C PHE A 222 -6.56 0.80 -4.87
N GLN A 223 -5.85 -0.16 -4.27
CA GLN A 223 -4.43 -0.38 -4.59
C GLN A 223 -4.21 -0.72 -6.07
N PHE A 224 -5.08 -1.53 -6.66
CA PHE A 224 -5.01 -1.92 -8.07
C PHE A 224 -5.32 -0.71 -8.96
N LEU A 225 -6.38 0.02 -8.66
CA LEU A 225 -6.77 1.22 -9.41
C LEU A 225 -5.63 2.24 -9.49
N ILE A 226 -5.00 2.60 -8.36
CA ILE A 226 -3.92 3.58 -8.37
C ILE A 226 -2.74 3.09 -9.21
N ASP A 227 -2.34 1.83 -9.08
CA ASP A 227 -1.22 1.32 -9.86
C ASP A 227 -1.55 1.27 -11.38
N ILE A 228 -2.81 1.07 -11.77
CA ILE A 228 -3.27 1.22 -13.16
C ILE A 228 -3.23 2.70 -13.59
N ASN A 229 -3.67 3.62 -12.72
CA ASN A 229 -3.71 5.07 -12.99
C ASN A 229 -2.32 5.72 -13.07
N TYR A 230 -1.24 5.03 -12.65
CA TYR A 230 0.14 5.46 -12.94
C TYR A 230 0.62 5.07 -14.36
N SER A 231 -0.17 4.30 -15.10
CA SER A 231 0.07 4.02 -16.52
C SER A 231 -0.79 4.93 -17.40
N THR A 232 -0.53 4.92 -18.71
CA THR A 232 -1.34 5.67 -19.68
C THR A 232 -2.69 5.01 -20.00
N ALA A 233 -3.10 3.97 -19.26
CA ALA A 233 -4.38 3.31 -19.48
C ALA A 233 -5.57 4.12 -18.95
N LEU A 234 -5.36 4.94 -17.92
CA LEU A 234 -6.33 5.79 -17.26
C LEU A 234 -5.70 7.18 -17.02
N ASP A 235 -6.52 8.21 -16.83
CA ASP A 235 -6.07 9.60 -16.63
C ASP A 235 -6.93 10.32 -15.57
N PHE A 236 -7.22 9.64 -14.46
CA PHE A 236 -7.95 10.25 -13.35
C PHE A 236 -7.01 11.11 -12.49
N ASP A 237 -7.53 12.21 -11.94
CA ASP A 237 -6.82 12.97 -10.91
C ASP A 237 -6.69 12.09 -9.64
N GLU A 238 -5.47 11.94 -9.10
CA GLU A 238 -5.22 11.16 -7.88
C GLU A 238 -6.00 11.71 -6.66
N MET A 239 -6.43 12.97 -6.71
CA MET A 239 -7.25 13.64 -5.70
C MET A 239 -8.76 13.51 -5.93
N GLU A 240 -9.20 12.94 -7.06
CA GLU A 240 -10.62 12.77 -7.39
C GLU A 240 -11.33 11.85 -6.39
N PHE A 241 -10.67 10.76 -5.99
CA PHE A 241 -11.25 9.75 -5.13
C PHE A 241 -10.20 9.04 -4.27
N VAL A 242 -10.49 8.90 -2.97
CA VAL A 242 -9.60 8.23 -2.01
C VAL A 242 -10.35 7.24 -1.12
N VAL A 243 -9.75 6.06 -0.92
CA VAL A 243 -10.24 5.04 0.01
C VAL A 243 -9.26 4.90 1.16
N ALA A 244 -9.75 5.06 2.39
CA ALA A 244 -8.93 4.85 3.57
C ALA A 244 -8.61 3.37 3.76
N GLY A 245 -7.34 3.04 3.96
CA GLY A 245 -6.90 1.66 4.18
C GLY A 245 -7.43 1.04 5.49
N PRO A 246 -7.37 -0.30 5.61
CA PRO A 246 -7.99 -1.06 6.70
C PRO A 246 -7.39 -0.79 8.08
N ALA A 247 -6.17 -0.22 8.14
CA ALA A 247 -5.59 0.25 9.39
C ALA A 247 -6.52 1.26 10.09
N ARG A 248 -7.25 2.12 9.37
CA ARG A 248 -8.21 3.07 9.94
C ARG A 248 -9.33 2.38 10.73
N ALA A 249 -9.83 1.25 10.24
CA ALA A 249 -10.94 0.53 10.89
C ALA A 249 -10.56 -0.06 12.26
N ARG A 250 -9.26 -0.31 12.52
CA ARG A 250 -8.79 -0.73 13.86
C ARG A 250 -8.68 0.44 14.85
N TRP A 251 -8.41 1.65 14.37
CA TRP A 251 -8.31 2.85 15.21
C TRP A 251 -9.67 3.45 15.58
N HIS A 252 -10.69 3.33 14.71
CA HIS A 252 -12.00 3.97 14.90
C HIS A 252 -12.77 3.51 16.17
N PRO A 253 -12.83 2.21 16.54
CA PRO A 253 -13.55 1.77 17.73
C PRO A 253 -12.83 2.09 19.04
N GLN A 254 -11.50 2.25 19.01
CA GLN A 254 -10.69 2.53 20.19
C GLN A 254 -10.72 4.01 20.56
N VAL A 255 -10.80 4.90 19.57
CA VAL A 255 -10.87 6.36 19.79
C VAL A 255 -12.25 6.81 20.27
N LEU A 256 -13.33 6.18 19.78
CA LEU A 256 -14.70 6.54 20.19
C LEU A 256 -15.03 6.09 21.63
N ARG A 257 -14.59 4.89 22.06
CA ARG A 257 -14.81 4.44 23.44
C ARG A 257 -14.09 5.28 24.51
N SER A 258 -12.97 5.90 24.15
CA SER A 258 -12.26 6.83 25.05
C SER A 258 -12.90 8.22 25.15
N ALA A 259 -13.78 8.59 24.21
CA ALA A 259 -14.47 9.87 24.22
C ALA A 259 -15.79 9.83 25.01
N GLU A 260 -16.45 8.66 25.09
CA GLU A 260 -17.74 8.50 25.81
C GLU A 260 -17.57 8.18 27.31
N LEU A 261 -16.36 7.82 27.77
CA LEU A 261 -16.07 7.59 29.19
C LEU A 261 -15.54 8.84 29.92
N ARG A 262 -15.62 10.02 29.29
CA ARG A 262 -15.30 11.32 29.89
C ARG A 262 -16.30 12.41 29.47
N ALA A 263 -17.57 12.09 29.55
CA ALA A 263 -18.66 13.06 29.62
C ALA A 263 -19.32 12.95 31.00
#